data_AF-G2LDV7-F1
#
_entry.id   AF-G2LDV7-F1
#
_cell.length_a   1.000
_cell.length_b   1.000
_cell.length_c   1.000
_cell.angle_alpha   90.00
_cell.angle_beta   90.00
_cell.angle_gamma   90.00
#
_symmetry.space_group_name_H-M   'P 1'
#
loop_
_entity.id
_entity.type
_entity.pdbx_description
1 polymer ?
#
loop_
_entity_poly.entity_id
_entity_poly.type
_entity_poly.pdbx_seq_one_letter_code
_entity_poly.pdbx_strand_id
1 'polypeptide(L)'
;MIRTKSFATGFTGLVLAFGIGGQASVGHTVVEPAVVQEPTTGVAPKPKAPWKAQEEFHSVLAGTFHPMEDGDFGPVRKRAAEMARKARLWARSRPPKGYDAAALRPLLAKLEREAAEVAQLVARQASDEEIKAALNKLHDRYHEIAGECR
;
A
#
# COMPACT_ATOMS: atom_id res chain seq x y z
N MET A 1 -11.76 -31.78 -38.60
CA MET A 1 -12.30 -32.49 -37.40
C MET A 1 -12.25 -31.52 -36.23
N ILE A 2 -13.21 -30.60 -36.11
CA ILE A 2 -14.38 -30.60 -35.19
C ILE A 2 -14.01 -30.93 -33.73
N ARG A 3 -14.00 -29.92 -32.85
CA ARG A 3 -15.02 -29.78 -31.78
C ARG A 3 -14.89 -28.45 -31.04
N THR A 4 -15.85 -27.59 -31.30
CA THR A 4 -16.37 -26.54 -30.41
C THR A 4 -16.86 -27.11 -29.08
N LYS A 5 -16.86 -26.28 -28.02
CA LYS A 5 -17.94 -26.23 -27.02
C LYS A 5 -17.85 -24.96 -26.20
N SER A 6 -18.83 -24.09 -26.42
CA SER A 6 -19.25 -23.00 -25.52
C SER A 6 -19.88 -23.57 -24.26
N PHE A 7 -19.83 -22.83 -23.15
CA PHE A 7 -20.84 -22.90 -22.09
C PHE A 7 -21.18 -21.50 -21.58
N ALA A 8 -22.48 -21.26 -21.47
CA ALA A 8 -23.14 -20.03 -21.05
C ALA A 8 -23.49 -20.09 -19.55
N THR A 9 -24.31 -19.13 -19.11
CA THR A 9 -24.99 -18.94 -17.80
C THR A 9 -24.25 -17.93 -16.93
N GLY A 10 -24.75 -16.73 -16.60
CA GLY A 10 -26.12 -16.24 -16.47
C GLY A 10 -26.47 -16.16 -14.99
N PHE A 11 -26.43 -14.97 -14.38
CA PHE A 11 -26.94 -14.76 -13.03
C PHE A 11 -27.66 -13.42 -12.93
N THR A 12 -28.98 -13.49 -12.96
CA THR A 12 -29.91 -12.39 -12.70
C THR A 12 -30.20 -12.38 -11.20
N GLY A 13 -29.81 -11.33 -10.49
CA GLY A 13 -30.10 -11.13 -9.07
C GLY A 13 -31.02 -9.93 -8.88
N LEU A 14 -32.32 -10.23 -8.75
CA LEU A 14 -33.41 -9.34 -8.36
C LEU A 14 -33.32 -9.02 -6.86
N VAL A 15 -33.32 -7.74 -6.47
CA VAL A 15 -33.56 -7.32 -5.08
C VAL A 15 -34.75 -6.36 -5.04
N LEU A 16 -35.83 -6.83 -4.41
CA LEU A 16 -37.01 -6.07 -4.02
C LEU A 16 -36.65 -5.06 -2.92
N ALA A 17 -36.95 -3.77 -3.12
CA ALA A 17 -37.00 -2.78 -2.06
C ALA A 17 -38.46 -2.59 -1.60
N PHE A 18 -38.68 -2.82 -0.30
CA PHE A 18 -39.96 -2.73 0.40
C PHE A 18 -40.25 -1.29 0.85
N GLY A 19 -41.47 -0.82 0.57
CA GLY A 19 -42.35 -0.08 1.50
C GLY A 19 -41.88 1.27 2.07
N ILE A 20 -42.42 2.35 1.50
CA ILE A 20 -42.50 3.68 2.12
C ILE A 20 -43.88 3.80 2.78
N GLY A 21 -43.95 4.26 4.03
CA GLY A 21 -45.16 4.92 4.56
C GLY A 21 -45.43 4.66 6.04
N GLY A 22 -45.49 5.75 6.82
CA GLY A 22 -46.10 5.75 8.15
C GLY A 22 -45.54 6.79 9.11
N GLN A 23 -45.94 8.06 8.93
CA GLN A 23 -45.70 9.13 9.89
C GLN A 23 -46.70 9.06 11.06
N ALA A 24 -46.25 9.41 12.26
CA ALA A 24 -47.09 9.95 13.32
C ALA A 24 -46.28 10.85 14.28
N SER A 25 -46.64 12.13 14.33
CA SER A 25 -46.37 13.09 15.42
C SER A 25 -47.05 12.60 16.71
N VAL A 26 -46.69 12.96 17.95
CA VAL A 26 -46.43 14.27 18.59
C VAL A 26 -45.88 13.98 20.00
N GLY A 27 -45.13 14.91 20.58
CA GLY A 27 -44.85 14.88 22.02
C GLY A 27 -43.70 15.78 22.47
N HIS A 28 -43.99 17.07 22.63
CA HIS A 28 -43.14 18.03 23.34
C HIS A 28 -42.88 17.58 24.79
N THR A 29 -41.63 17.43 25.18
CA THR A 29 -41.12 17.85 26.50
C THR A 29 -39.62 18.08 26.34
N VAL A 30 -39.24 19.36 26.38
CA VAL A 30 -37.85 19.78 26.55
C VAL A 30 -37.44 19.43 27.97
N VAL A 31 -36.70 18.33 28.11
CA VAL A 31 -35.77 18.15 29.23
C VAL A 31 -34.42 18.00 28.59
N GLU A 32 -33.64 19.07 28.67
CA GLU A 32 -32.24 19.13 28.30
C GLU A 32 -31.49 18.06 29.09
N PRO A 33 -31.00 16.97 28.46
CA PRO A 33 -30.05 16.10 29.10
C PRO A 33 -28.68 16.69 28.88
N ALA A 34 -27.97 16.93 29.98
CA ALA A 34 -26.54 17.23 29.98
C ALA A 34 -25.83 16.38 28.92
N VAL A 35 -25.12 17.05 28.01
CA VAL A 35 -24.20 16.42 27.06
C VAL A 35 -23.16 15.65 27.88
N VAL A 36 -23.44 14.39 28.15
CA VAL A 36 -22.43 13.39 28.46
C VAL A 36 -21.69 13.21 27.15
N GLN A 37 -20.54 13.85 27.04
CA GLN A 37 -19.57 13.53 26.01
C GLN A 37 -19.16 12.08 26.24
N GLU A 38 -19.80 11.16 25.49
CA GLU A 38 -19.34 9.79 25.34
C GLU A 38 -17.82 9.87 25.08
N PRO A 39 -16.96 9.23 25.90
CA PRO A 39 -15.55 9.17 25.60
C PRO A 39 -15.42 8.37 24.31
N THR A 40 -15.25 9.08 23.19
CA THR A 40 -14.86 8.45 21.93
C THR A 40 -13.50 7.83 22.21
N THR A 41 -13.52 6.53 22.51
CA THR A 41 -12.32 5.75 22.73
C THR A 41 -11.77 5.51 21.34
N GLY A 42 -11.20 6.58 20.76
CA GLY A 42 -10.36 6.49 19.58
C GLY A 42 -9.16 5.66 19.98
N VAL A 43 -9.25 4.35 19.78
CA VAL A 43 -8.10 3.45 19.86
C VAL A 43 -7.20 3.83 18.69
N ALA A 44 -6.35 4.83 18.91
CA ALA A 44 -5.25 5.11 18.01
C ALA A 44 -4.48 3.80 17.81
N PRO A 45 -4.23 3.36 16.57
CA PRO A 45 -3.51 2.12 16.34
C PRO A 45 -2.14 2.23 17.02
N LYS A 46 -1.80 1.23 17.84
CA LYS A 46 -0.50 1.19 18.52
C LYS A 46 0.62 1.29 17.49
N PRO A 47 1.68 2.09 17.75
CA PRO A 47 2.81 2.19 16.83
C PRO A 47 3.40 0.79 16.59
N LYS A 48 3.65 0.47 15.33
CA LYS A 48 4.28 -0.80 14.96
C LYS A 48 5.70 -0.83 15.53
N ALA A 49 6.15 -2.00 15.99
CA ALA A 49 7.52 -2.16 16.47
C ALA A 49 8.52 -1.85 15.33
N PRO A 50 9.69 -1.25 15.64
CA PRO A 50 10.69 -0.92 14.64
C PRO A 50 11.13 -2.16 13.87
N TRP A 51 11.34 -2.00 12.56
CA TRP A 51 11.74 -3.08 11.66
C TRP A 51 13.00 -2.66 10.90
N LYS A 52 14.16 -3.02 11.45
CA LYS A 52 15.48 -2.60 10.91
C LYS A 52 15.64 -2.77 9.40
N ALA A 53 15.19 -3.89 8.83
CA ALA A 53 15.32 -4.13 7.38
C ALA A 53 14.43 -3.18 6.54
N GLN A 54 13.27 -2.78 7.06
CA GLN A 54 12.41 -1.75 6.47
C GLN A 54 13.12 -0.38 6.49
N GLU A 55 13.67 0.02 7.63
CA GLU A 55 14.37 1.32 7.79
C GLU A 55 15.60 1.41 6.89
N GLU A 56 16.38 0.34 6.81
CA GLU A 56 17.54 0.27 5.93
C GLU A 56 17.13 0.40 4.46
N PHE A 57 16.04 -0.24 4.03
CA PHE A 57 15.51 -0.09 2.69
C PHE A 57 15.01 1.35 2.44
N HIS A 58 14.22 1.89 3.38
CA HIS A 58 13.68 3.25 3.32
C HIS A 58 14.79 4.30 3.17
N SER A 59 15.89 4.17 3.91
CA SER A 59 17.04 5.08 3.81
C SER A 59 17.62 5.15 2.39
N VAL A 60 17.69 4.03 1.67
CA VAL A 60 18.17 4.02 0.28
C VAL A 60 17.10 4.55 -0.67
N LEU A 61 15.85 4.12 -0.49
CA LEU A 61 14.73 4.57 -1.31
C LEU A 61 14.59 6.09 -1.25
N ALA A 62 14.46 6.68 -0.05
CA ALA A 62 14.35 8.13 0.15
C ALA A 62 15.57 8.88 -0.42
N GLY A 63 16.78 8.35 -0.20
CA GLY A 63 18.01 8.93 -0.73
C GLY A 63 18.21 8.78 -2.25
N THR A 64 17.24 8.21 -2.97
CA THR A 64 17.25 8.11 -4.44
C THR A 64 15.99 8.68 -5.07
N PHE A 65 14.85 8.56 -4.39
CA PHE A 65 13.55 9.06 -4.83
C PHE A 65 13.49 10.59 -4.77
N HIS A 66 13.77 11.21 -3.62
CA HIS A 66 13.65 12.66 -3.49
C HIS A 66 14.60 13.44 -4.42
N PRO A 67 15.88 13.06 -4.59
CA PRO A 67 16.72 13.68 -5.61
C PRO A 67 16.16 13.53 -7.03
N MET A 68 15.54 12.38 -7.34
CA MET A 68 14.92 12.15 -8.66
C MET A 68 13.71 13.06 -8.89
N GLU A 69 12.96 13.43 -7.84
CA GLU A 69 11.87 14.41 -7.95
C GLU A 69 12.36 15.77 -8.46
N ASP A 70 13.57 16.15 -8.08
CA ASP A 70 14.27 17.35 -8.55
C ASP A 70 15.03 17.15 -9.88
N GLY A 71 14.93 15.96 -10.49
CA GLY A 71 15.61 15.60 -11.73
C GLY A 71 17.05 15.10 -11.57
N ASP A 72 17.55 14.89 -10.35
CA ASP A 72 18.85 14.27 -10.12
C ASP A 72 18.75 12.73 -10.11
N PHE A 73 19.06 12.11 -11.26
CA PHE A 73 19.14 10.66 -11.41
C PHE A 73 20.49 10.06 -10.98
N GLY A 74 21.47 10.87 -10.59
CA GLY A 74 22.78 10.42 -10.15
C GLY A 74 22.73 9.43 -8.97
N PRO A 75 21.97 9.72 -7.90
CA PRO A 75 21.82 8.82 -6.76
C PRO A 75 21.21 7.47 -7.11
N VAL A 76 20.09 7.42 -7.86
CA VAL A 76 19.46 6.14 -8.24
C VAL A 76 20.39 5.30 -9.12
N ARG A 77 21.11 5.92 -10.06
CA ARG A 77 22.09 5.22 -10.92
C ARG A 77 23.25 4.60 -10.12
N LYS A 78 23.67 5.24 -9.02
CA LYS A 78 24.73 4.72 -8.13
C LYS A 78 24.23 3.65 -7.17
N ARG A 79 22.97 3.72 -6.73
CA ARG A 79 22.47 2.94 -5.57
C ARG A 79 21.42 1.89 -5.91
N ALA A 80 21.00 1.74 -7.17
CA ALA A 80 19.96 0.77 -7.53
C ALA A 80 20.29 -0.67 -7.14
N ALA A 81 21.55 -1.12 -7.25
CA ALA A 81 21.96 -2.44 -6.78
C ALA A 81 21.91 -2.58 -5.25
N GLU A 82 22.19 -1.50 -4.51
CA GLU A 82 22.02 -1.44 -3.05
C GLU A 82 20.53 -1.58 -2.67
N MET A 83 19.68 -0.82 -3.37
CA MET A 83 18.24 -0.81 -3.19
C MET A 83 17.62 -2.20 -3.41
N ALA A 84 17.96 -2.86 -4.52
CA ALA A 84 17.50 -4.22 -4.81
C ALA A 84 17.95 -5.24 -3.75
N ARG A 85 19.21 -5.14 -3.27
CA ARG A 85 19.72 -6.01 -2.21
C ARG A 85 18.95 -5.81 -0.90
N LYS A 86 18.68 -4.56 -0.50
CA LYS A 86 17.95 -4.26 0.74
C LYS A 86 16.47 -4.62 0.65
N ALA A 87 15.83 -4.44 -0.50
CA ALA A 87 14.48 -4.93 -0.77
C ALA A 87 14.39 -6.44 -0.55
N ARG A 88 15.34 -7.20 -1.12
CA ARG A 88 15.46 -8.64 -0.91
C ARG A 88 15.68 -9.03 0.55
N LEU A 89 16.52 -8.29 1.27
CA LEU A 89 16.75 -8.54 2.70
C LEU A 89 15.48 -8.29 3.52
N TRP A 90 14.76 -7.21 3.25
CA TRP A 90 13.50 -6.91 3.92
C TRP A 90 12.44 -7.97 3.63
N ALA A 91 12.26 -8.35 2.37
CA ALA A 91 11.29 -9.38 1.96
C ALA A 91 11.54 -10.76 2.59
N ARG A 92 12.78 -11.05 3.00
CA ARG A 92 13.17 -12.31 3.67
C ARG A 92 13.26 -12.19 5.19
N SER A 93 13.19 -10.98 5.73
CA SER A 93 13.30 -10.75 7.17
C SER A 93 12.01 -11.16 7.89
N ARG A 94 12.14 -11.52 9.17
CA ARG A 94 10.98 -11.87 10.00
C ARG A 94 10.26 -10.58 10.43
N PRO A 95 8.95 -10.43 10.16
CA PRO A 95 8.19 -9.29 10.66
C PRO A 95 8.21 -9.24 12.19
N PRO A 96 8.33 -8.05 12.81
CA PRO A 96 8.15 -7.89 14.25
C PRO A 96 6.75 -8.31 14.72
N LYS A 97 6.58 -8.49 16.03
CA LYS A 97 5.26 -8.78 16.62
C LYS A 97 4.29 -7.64 16.29
N GLY A 98 3.07 -8.01 15.87
CA GLY A 98 2.01 -7.04 15.53
C GLY A 98 1.88 -6.74 14.03
N TYR A 99 2.74 -7.31 13.20
CA TYR A 99 2.57 -7.29 11.74
C TYR A 99 1.81 -8.54 11.26
N ASP A 100 0.91 -8.36 10.29
CA ASP A 100 0.28 -9.49 9.60
C ASP A 100 1.22 -10.02 8.52
N ALA A 101 1.98 -11.07 8.86
CA ALA A 101 2.92 -11.68 7.94
C ALA A 101 2.26 -12.26 6.68
N ALA A 102 1.03 -12.77 6.78
CA ALA A 102 0.34 -13.38 5.66
C ALA A 102 -0.08 -12.32 4.63
N ALA A 103 -0.61 -11.19 5.11
CA ALA A 103 -0.97 -10.05 4.27
C ALA A 103 0.26 -9.37 3.64
N LEU A 104 1.38 -9.26 4.38
CA LEU A 104 2.56 -8.53 3.93
C LEU A 104 3.45 -9.30 2.96
N ARG A 105 3.50 -10.64 3.06
CA ARG A 105 4.37 -11.47 2.22
C ARG A 105 4.21 -11.23 0.71
N PRO A 106 2.99 -11.18 0.12
CA PRO A 106 2.84 -10.88 -1.30
C PRO A 106 3.27 -9.45 -1.67
N LEU A 107 3.09 -8.48 -0.77
CA LEU A 107 3.50 -7.09 -0.99
C LEU A 107 5.02 -6.95 -1.00
N LEU A 108 5.70 -7.57 -0.02
CA LEU A 108 7.15 -7.60 0.05
C LEU A 108 7.78 -8.32 -1.15
N ALA A 109 7.15 -9.38 -1.65
CA ALA A 109 7.60 -10.04 -2.87
C ALA A 109 7.44 -9.15 -4.12
N LYS A 110 6.40 -8.30 -4.19
CA LYS A 110 6.27 -7.29 -5.25
C LYS A 110 7.36 -6.23 -5.14
N LEU A 111 7.59 -5.70 -3.93
CA LEU A 111 8.64 -4.73 -3.63
C LEU A 111 10.04 -5.25 -4.02
N GLU A 112 10.37 -6.51 -3.71
CA GLU A 112 11.64 -7.14 -4.13
C GLU A 112 11.79 -7.13 -5.67
N ARG A 113 10.72 -7.46 -6.41
CA ARG A 113 10.74 -7.46 -7.88
C ARG A 113 10.84 -6.06 -8.47
N GLU A 114 10.11 -5.11 -7.92
CA GLU A 114 10.11 -3.70 -8.38
C GLU A 114 11.47 -3.04 -8.11
N ALA A 115 12.11 -3.34 -6.98
CA ALA A 115 13.48 -2.87 -6.72
C ALA A 115 14.50 -3.53 -7.66
N ALA A 116 14.32 -4.81 -8.00
CA ALA A 116 15.14 -5.48 -9.01
C ALA A 116 14.93 -4.88 -10.41
N GLU A 117 13.71 -4.47 -10.76
CA GLU A 117 13.37 -3.79 -12.01
C GLU A 117 14.13 -2.45 -12.13
N VAL A 118 14.16 -1.63 -11.07
CA VAL A 118 14.98 -0.40 -11.01
C VAL A 118 16.46 -0.70 -11.25
N ALA A 119 17.01 -1.74 -10.59
CA ALA A 119 18.40 -2.13 -10.80
C ALA A 119 18.69 -2.59 -12.24
N GLN A 120 17.77 -3.33 -12.86
CA GLN A 120 17.89 -3.75 -14.26
C GLN A 120 17.83 -2.58 -15.23
N LEU A 121 16.93 -1.62 -14.99
CA LEU A 121 16.81 -0.36 -15.74
C LEU A 121 18.12 0.42 -15.73
N VAL A 122 18.70 0.61 -14.54
CA VAL A 122 19.98 1.30 -14.38
C VAL A 122 21.10 0.53 -15.08
N ALA A 123 21.17 -0.79 -14.92
CA ALA A 123 22.22 -1.62 -15.51
C ALA A 123 22.21 -1.59 -17.06
N ARG A 124 21.02 -1.48 -17.67
CA ARG A 124 20.88 -1.35 -19.13
C ARG A 124 20.94 0.09 -19.65
N GLN A 125 21.27 1.05 -18.78
CA GLN A 125 21.34 2.47 -19.11
C GLN A 125 20.02 3.01 -19.69
N ALA A 126 18.89 2.59 -19.12
CA ALA A 126 17.56 3.08 -19.49
C ALA A 126 17.43 4.60 -19.36
N SER A 127 16.39 5.15 -20.01
CA SER A 127 16.10 6.57 -19.97
C SER A 127 15.69 7.03 -18.57
N ASP A 128 15.82 8.32 -18.31
CA ASP A 128 15.41 8.92 -17.03
C ASP A 128 13.91 8.74 -16.79
N GLU A 129 13.09 8.79 -17.85
CA GLU A 129 11.64 8.56 -17.79
C GLU A 129 11.31 7.12 -17.35
N GLU A 130 12.00 6.13 -17.91
CA GLU A 130 11.80 4.73 -17.51
C GLU A 130 12.22 4.50 -16.05
N ILE A 131 13.36 5.07 -15.63
CA ILE A 131 13.85 4.97 -14.24
C ILE A 131 12.87 5.67 -13.29
N LYS A 132 12.38 6.86 -13.64
CA LYS A 132 11.38 7.61 -12.85
C LYS A 132 10.10 6.81 -12.67
N ALA A 133 9.57 6.24 -13.75
CA ALA A 133 8.36 5.44 -13.69
C ALA A 133 8.51 4.22 -12.76
N ALA A 134 9.63 3.50 -12.85
CA ALA A 134 9.90 2.36 -11.99
C ALA A 134 10.14 2.76 -10.53
N LEU A 135 10.83 3.87 -10.29
CA LEU A 135 11.12 4.37 -8.94
C LEU A 135 9.84 4.88 -8.24
N ASN A 136 8.94 5.56 -8.97
CA ASN A 136 7.61 5.93 -8.48
C ASN A 136 6.80 4.70 -8.05
N LYS A 137 6.72 3.70 -8.93
CA LYS A 137 6.03 2.43 -8.63
C LYS A 137 6.59 1.74 -7.39
N LEU A 138 7.91 1.71 -7.24
CA LEU A 138 8.58 1.14 -6.06
C LEU A 138 8.29 1.95 -4.78
N HIS A 139 8.25 3.28 -4.89
CA HIS A 139 7.92 4.17 -3.79
C HIS A 139 6.46 3.99 -3.31
N ASP A 140 5.51 3.91 -4.25
CA ASP A 140 4.11 3.62 -3.93
C ASP A 140 3.95 2.27 -3.24
N ARG A 141 4.70 1.24 -3.69
CA ARG A 141 4.74 -0.07 -3.03
C ARG A 141 5.26 0.03 -1.60
N TYR A 142 6.26 0.88 -1.35
CA TYR A 142 6.74 1.12 0.00
C TYR A 142 5.64 1.74 0.86
N HIS A 143 4.94 2.76 0.37
CA HIS A 143 3.82 3.37 1.11
C HIS A 143 2.68 2.39 1.40
N GLU A 144 2.37 1.47 0.49
CA GLU A 144 1.37 0.42 0.74
C GLU A 144 1.74 -0.51 1.91
N ILE A 145 3.03 -0.71 2.17
CA ILE A 145 3.55 -1.63 3.22
C ILE A 145 3.82 -0.88 4.53
N ALA A 146 4.47 0.28 4.42
CA ALA A 146 5.10 1.02 5.51
C ALA A 146 4.30 2.25 5.96
N GLY A 147 3.40 2.75 5.11
CA GLY A 147 2.84 4.10 5.20
C GLY A 147 3.77 5.16 4.61
N GLU A 148 3.31 6.41 4.63
CA GLU A 148 4.05 7.57 4.12
C GLU A 148 5.45 7.70 4.72
N CYS A 149 6.40 8.20 3.92
CA CYS A 149 7.73 8.61 4.37
C CYS A 149 7.63 9.59 5.56
N ARG A 150 8.39 9.33 6.63
CA ARG A 150 8.50 10.17 7.84
C ARG A 150 9.94 10.30 8.26
#